data_AF-A0A536RBF4-F1
#
_entry.id   AF-A0A536RBF4-F1
#
_cell.length_a   1.000
_cell.length_b   1.000
_cell.length_c   1.000
_cell.angle_alpha   90.00
_cell.angle_beta   90.00
_cell.angle_gamma   90.00
#
_symmetry.space_group_name_H-M   'P 1'
#
loop_
_entity.id
_entity.type
_entity.pdbx_description
1 polymer ?
#
loop_
_entity_poly.entity_id
_entity_poly.type
_entity_poly.pdbx_seq_one_letter_code
_entity_poly.pdbx_strand_id
1 'polypeptide(L)'
;MWAAYLFTVISVGGAVAVITNNAFWTAVSVLISQTFLQLVLLPIIIVGQNVISASQDARAEADHITLTTLHAINVQQLKMLEQQRAMLLQQREILDLLQKKGISMPPIESGG
;
A
#
# COMPACT_ATOMS: atom_id res chain seq x y z
N MET A 1 18.96 -10.49 -11.97
CA MET A 1 19.93 -10.32 -13.08
C MET A 1 20.34 -11.64 -13.76
N TRP A 2 20.25 -12.80 -13.09
CA TRP A 2 20.72 -14.08 -13.64
C TRP A 2 19.84 -14.70 -14.76
N ALA A 3 18.52 -14.49 -14.70
CA ALA A 3 17.58 -15.02 -15.70
C ALA A 3 17.80 -14.47 -17.13
N ALA A 4 18.22 -13.21 -17.25
CA ALA A 4 18.50 -12.58 -18.55
C ALA A 4 19.71 -13.23 -19.25
N TYR A 5 20.74 -13.59 -18.49
CA TYR A 5 21.91 -14.31 -18.99
C TYR A 5 21.56 -15.74 -19.41
N LEU A 6 20.70 -16.42 -18.64
CA LEU A 6 20.24 -17.77 -18.98
C LEU A 6 19.46 -17.77 -20.31
N PHE A 7 18.54 -16.81 -20.46
CA PHE A 7 17.76 -16.63 -21.68
C PHE A 7 18.61 -16.34 -22.93
N THR A 8 19.70 -15.57 -22.79
CA THR A 8 20.58 -15.26 -23.93
C THR A 8 21.34 -16.48 -24.42
N VAL A 9 21.87 -17.31 -23.51
CA VAL A 9 22.59 -18.55 -23.88
C VAL A 9 21.67 -19.51 -24.64
N ILE A 10 20.45 -19.64 -24.16
CA ILE A 10 19.37 -20.42 -24.74
C ILE A 10 19.00 -19.94 -26.16
N SER A 11 18.85 -18.63 -26.33
CA SER A 11 18.41 -18.02 -27.60
C SER A 11 19.46 -18.18 -28.69
N VAL A 12 20.75 -18.08 -28.32
CA VAL A 12 21.89 -18.33 -29.23
C VAL A 12 21.92 -19.79 -29.70
N GLY A 13 21.65 -20.76 -28.81
CA GLY A 13 21.58 -22.18 -29.19
C GLY A 13 20.47 -22.49 -30.22
N GLY A 14 19.30 -21.86 -30.07
CA GLY A 14 18.21 -21.97 -31.04
C GLY A 14 18.53 -21.34 -32.40
N ALA A 15 19.22 -20.19 -32.41
CA ALA A 15 19.61 -19.51 -33.65
C ALA A 15 20.58 -20.34 -34.50
N VAL A 16 21.54 -21.03 -33.87
CA VAL A 16 22.48 -21.90 -34.59
C VAL A 16 21.77 -23.08 -35.26
N ALA A 17 20.74 -23.64 -34.61
CA ALA A 17 19.99 -24.78 -35.16
C ALA A 17 19.23 -24.43 -36.46
N VAL A 18 18.67 -23.22 -36.55
CA VAL A 18 17.90 -22.75 -37.72
C VAL A 18 18.78 -22.50 -38.94
N ILE A 19 20.02 -22.02 -38.75
CA ILE A 19 20.93 -21.63 -39.85
C ILE A 19 21.41 -22.86 -40.66
N THR A 20 21.45 -24.05 -40.07
CA THR A 20 21.93 -25.28 -40.72
C THR A 20 21.00 -25.88 -41.79
N ASN A 21 19.80 -25.30 -41.99
CA ASN A 21 18.90 -25.44 -43.16
C ASN A 21 18.66 -26.87 -43.73
N ASN A 22 18.61 -27.87 -42.86
CA ASN A 22 18.28 -29.24 -43.25
C ASN A 22 16.83 -29.52 -42.79
N ALA A 23 15.91 -29.79 -43.71
CA ALA A 23 14.47 -29.81 -43.44
C ALA A 23 14.07 -30.75 -42.29
N PHE A 24 14.77 -31.88 -42.13
CA PHE A 24 14.60 -32.77 -40.98
C PHE A 24 15.03 -32.09 -39.67
N TRP A 25 16.20 -31.45 -39.68
CA TRP A 25 16.72 -30.70 -38.53
C TRP A 25 15.89 -29.47 -38.20
N THR A 26 15.31 -28.80 -39.19
CA THR A 26 14.41 -27.66 -38.99
C THR A 26 13.15 -28.13 -38.24
N ALA A 27 12.53 -29.23 -38.65
CA ALA A 27 11.37 -29.79 -37.96
C ALA A 27 11.70 -30.20 -36.51
N VAL A 28 12.86 -30.85 -36.30
CA VAL A 28 13.35 -31.21 -34.97
C VAL A 28 13.64 -29.95 -34.12
N SER A 29 14.23 -28.91 -34.69
CA SER A 29 14.52 -27.66 -33.97
C SER A 29 13.25 -26.93 -33.54
N VAL A 30 12.18 -26.96 -34.34
CA VAL A 30 10.89 -26.35 -33.99
C VAL A 30 10.24 -27.12 -32.83
N LEU A 31 10.29 -28.45 -32.85
CA LEU A 31 9.77 -29.30 -31.78
C LEU A 31 10.52 -29.07 -30.46
N ILE A 32 11.85 -28.98 -30.53
CA ILE A 32 12.70 -28.65 -29.39
C ILE A 32 12.38 -27.23 -28.91
N SER A 33 12.28 -26.25 -29.80
CA SER A 33 12.00 -24.85 -29.43
C SER A 33 10.63 -24.68 -28.75
N GLN A 34 9.60 -25.43 -29.16
CA GLN A 34 8.28 -25.39 -28.54
C GLN A 34 8.31 -25.95 -27.11
N THR A 35 8.87 -27.14 -26.93
CA THR A 35 9.00 -27.79 -25.61
C THR A 35 9.93 -27.01 -24.69
N PHE A 36 10.99 -26.45 -25.26
CA PHE A 36 11.94 -25.59 -24.60
C PHE A 36 11.30 -24.29 -24.08
N LEU A 37 10.50 -23.61 -24.90
CA LEU A 37 9.80 -22.38 -24.49
C LEU A 37 8.80 -22.65 -23.37
N GLN A 38 8.14 -23.81 -23.35
CA GLN A 38 7.28 -24.24 -22.24
C GLN A 38 8.05 -24.50 -20.95
N LEU A 39 9.18 -25.21 -21.02
CA LEU A 39 10.03 -25.49 -19.86
C LEU A 39 10.63 -24.21 -19.26
N VAL A 40 10.91 -23.20 -20.08
CA VAL A 40 11.40 -21.88 -19.64
C VAL A 40 10.29 -21.01 -19.08
N LEU A 41 9.03 -21.20 -19.50
CA LEU A 41 7.91 -20.39 -19.03
C LEU A 41 7.71 -20.51 -17.51
N LEU A 42 7.79 -21.73 -16.96
CA LEU A 42 7.62 -22.00 -15.53
C LEU A 42 8.62 -21.25 -14.63
N PRO A 43 9.95 -21.36 -14.81
CA PRO A 43 10.92 -20.63 -13.99
C PRO A 43 10.83 -19.11 -14.17
N ILE A 44 10.44 -18.60 -15.34
CA ILE A 44 10.16 -17.16 -15.52
C ILE A 44 8.98 -16.72 -14.64
N ILE A 45 7.90 -17.51 -14.62
CA ILE A 45 6.73 -17.24 -13.77
C ILE A 45 7.12 -17.30 -12.30
N ILE A 46 7.86 -18.32 -11.87
CA ILE A 46 8.31 -18.48 -10.47
C ILE A 46 9.17 -17.29 -10.03
N VAL A 47 10.12 -16.85 -10.83
CA VAL A 47 10.95 -15.68 -10.50
C VAL A 47 10.13 -14.39 -10.51
N GLY A 48 9.21 -14.23 -11.46
CA GLY A 48 8.29 -13.09 -11.52
C GLY A 48 7.44 -12.99 -10.24
N GLN A 49 6.88 -14.12 -9.80
CA GLN A 49 6.14 -14.20 -8.55
C GLN A 49 7.03 -13.90 -7.34
N ASN A 50 8.24 -14.45 -7.26
CA ASN A 50 9.18 -14.18 -6.15
C ASN A 50 9.57 -12.70 -6.05
N VAL A 51 9.79 -12.01 -7.17
CA VAL A 51 10.09 -10.57 -7.18
C VAL A 51 8.89 -9.75 -6.71
N ILE A 52 7.68 -10.12 -7.17
CA ILE A 52 6.44 -9.46 -6.75
C ILE A 52 6.22 -9.68 -5.24
N SER A 53 6.34 -10.91 -4.74
CA SER A 53 6.21 -11.23 -3.31
C SER A 53 7.21 -10.48 -2.45
N ALA A 54 8.50 -10.45 -2.83
CA ALA A 54 9.51 -9.69 -2.09
C ALA A 54 9.19 -8.18 -2.06
N SER A 55 8.61 -7.63 -3.14
CA SER A 55 8.17 -6.23 -3.17
C SER A 55 6.89 -5.98 -2.38
N GLN A 56 6.02 -6.98 -2.24
CA GLN A 56 4.82 -6.92 -1.41
C GLN A 56 5.15 -7.03 0.07
N ASP A 57 6.10 -7.89 0.44
CA ASP A 57 6.57 -8.01 1.83
C ASP A 57 7.17 -6.70 2.32
N ALA A 58 7.99 -6.03 1.49
CA ALA A 58 8.54 -4.72 1.80
C ALA A 58 7.45 -3.62 1.93
N ARG A 59 6.35 -3.74 1.19
CA ARG A 59 5.20 -2.82 1.29
C ARG A 59 4.32 -3.13 2.50
N ALA A 60 4.13 -4.40 2.85
CA ALA A 60 3.35 -4.82 4.02
C ALA A 60 3.98 -4.32 5.33
N GLU A 61 5.31 -4.30 5.41
CA GLU A 61 6.02 -3.73 6.57
C GLU A 61 5.82 -2.20 6.67
N ALA A 62 5.89 -1.48 5.54
CA ALA A 62 5.62 -0.05 5.49
C ALA A 62 4.15 0.30 5.81
N ASP A 63 3.21 -0.53 5.35
CA ASP A 63 1.77 -0.36 5.60
C ASP A 63 1.40 -0.63 7.06
N HIS A 64 2.07 -1.57 7.73
CA HIS A 64 1.85 -1.81 9.17
C HIS A 64 2.25 -0.59 10.02
N ILE A 65 3.39 0.05 9.72
CA ILE A 65 3.82 1.29 10.40
C ILE A 65 2.83 2.43 10.09
N THR A 66 2.35 2.50 8.85
CA THR A 66 1.40 3.54 8.44
C THR A 66 0.02 3.37 9.09
N LEU A 67 -0.50 2.15 9.19
CA LEU A 67 -1.77 1.85 9.85
C LEU A 67 -1.71 2.08 11.36
N THR A 68 -0.61 1.70 12.01
CA THR A 68 -0.43 1.94 13.45
C THR A 68 -0.32 3.43 13.78
N THR A 69 0.38 4.20 12.95
CA THR A 69 0.47 5.66 13.10
C THR A 69 -0.88 6.34 12.82
N LEU A 70 -1.62 5.93 11.79
CA LEU A 70 -2.98 6.42 11.52
C LEU A 70 -3.94 6.13 12.68
N HIS A 71 -3.87 4.93 13.26
CA HIS A 71 -4.70 4.55 14.41
C HIS A 71 -4.36 5.41 15.64
N ALA A 72 -3.06 5.61 15.92
CA ALA A 72 -2.61 6.46 17.01
C ALA A 72 -3.08 7.92 16.84
N ILE A 73 -3.03 8.45 15.62
CA ILE A 73 -3.52 9.80 15.29
C ILE A 73 -5.05 9.89 15.51
N ASN A 74 -5.83 8.90 15.04
CA ASN A 74 -7.29 8.88 15.27
C ASN A 74 -7.64 8.89 16.77
N VAL A 75 -6.93 8.08 17.57
CA VAL A 75 -7.13 8.04 19.03
C VAL A 75 -6.78 9.38 19.67
N GLN A 76 -5.71 10.05 19.23
CA GLN A 76 -5.35 11.38 19.72
C GLN A 76 -6.39 12.44 19.35
N GLN A 77 -6.92 12.40 18.13
CA GLN A 77 -7.99 13.32 17.71
C GLN A 77 -9.25 13.13 18.56
N LEU A 78 -9.63 11.88 18.84
CA LEU A 78 -10.78 11.58 19.69
C LEU A 78 -10.62 12.14 21.11
N LYS A 79 -9.43 11.96 21.70
CA LYS A 79 -9.08 12.55 23.01
C LYS A 79 -9.11 14.08 22.99
N MET A 80 -8.64 14.70 21.92
CA MET A 80 -8.66 16.16 21.79
C MET A 80 -10.09 16.69 21.72
N LEU A 81 -10.99 16.00 21.00
CA LEU A 81 -12.41 16.35 20.96
C LEU A 81 -13.06 16.23 22.35
N GLU A 82 -12.75 15.18 23.12
CA GLU A 82 -13.22 15.03 24.50
C GLU A 82 -12.71 16.15 25.41
N GLN A 83 -11.42 16.50 25.31
CA GLN A 83 -10.81 17.59 26.08
C GLN A 83 -11.43 18.95 25.75
N GLN A 84 -11.64 19.25 24.46
CA GLN A 84 -12.33 20.48 24.05
C GLN A 84 -13.74 20.55 24.63
N ARG A 85 -14.46 19.43 24.64
CA ARG A 85 -15.81 19.35 25.23
C ARG A 85 -15.78 19.63 26.73
N ALA A 86 -14.83 19.05 27.45
CA ALA A 86 -14.66 19.30 28.89
C ALA A 86 -14.31 20.77 29.17
N MET A 87 -13.43 21.38 28.36
CA MET A 87 -13.07 22.80 28.49
C MET A 87 -14.28 23.71 28.26
N LEU A 88 -15.11 23.42 27.25
CA LEU A 88 -16.34 24.20 26.99
C LEU A 88 -17.34 24.10 28.15
N LEU A 89 -17.47 22.92 28.76
CA LEU A 89 -18.32 22.75 29.94
C LEU A 89 -17.79 23.55 31.13
N GLN A 90 -16.47 23.54 31.37
CA GLN A 90 -15.85 24.37 32.40
C GLN A 90 -16.09 25.86 32.17
N GLN A 91 -15.94 26.36 30.93
CA GLN A 91 -16.21 27.75 30.63
C GLN A 91 -17.67 28.13 30.91
N ARG A 92 -18.60 27.24 30.56
CA ARG A 92 -20.03 27.44 30.83
C ARG A 92 -20.31 27.47 32.33
N GLU A 93 -19.71 26.58 33.11
CA GLU A 93 -19.85 26.56 34.56
C GLU A 93 -19.28 27.83 35.21
N ILE A 94 -18.12 28.30 34.76
CA ILE A 94 -17.54 29.57 35.23
C ILE A 94 -18.46 30.73 34.90
N LEU A 95 -19.03 30.79 33.68
CA LEU A 95 -20.02 31.80 33.31
C LEU A 95 -21.25 31.75 34.22
N ASP A 96 -21.75 30.55 34.53
CA ASP A 96 -22.94 30.36 35.36
C ASP A 96 -22.67 30.74 36.82
N LEU A 97 -21.48 30.44 37.34
CA LEU A 97 -21.03 30.88 38.66
C LEU A 97 -20.84 32.40 38.72
N LEU A 98 -20.36 33.03 37.65
CA LEU A 98 -20.25 34.48 37.55
C LEU A 98 -21.64 35.11 37.46
N GLN A 99 -22.56 34.57 36.66
CA GLN A 99 -23.96 35.02 36.58
C GLN A 99 -24.68 34.87 37.92
N LYS A 100 -24.44 33.77 38.64
CA LYS A 100 -24.98 33.52 39.99
C LYS A 100 -24.38 34.43 41.06
N LYS A 101 -23.12 34.85 40.92
CA LYS A 101 -22.43 35.76 41.87
C LYS A 101 -22.57 37.25 41.52
N GLY A 102 -23.01 37.60 40.31
CA GLY A 102 -23.14 38.99 39.90
C GLY A 102 -24.06 39.18 38.69
N ILE A 103 -25.09 40.02 38.90
CA ILE A 103 -26.07 40.58 37.96
C ILE A 103 -27.35 39.74 37.81
N SER A 104 -28.24 39.90 38.80
CA SER A 104 -29.67 40.03 38.51
C SER A 104 -29.85 41.14 37.47
N MET A 105 -30.31 40.80 36.27
CA MET A 105 -30.83 41.82 35.34
C MET A 105 -32.04 42.45 36.04
N PRO A 106 -32.06 43.76 36.35
CA PRO A 106 -33.30 44.38 36.77
C PRO A 106 -34.31 44.23 35.62
N PRO A 107 -35.60 44.05 35.93
CA PRO A 107 -36.62 43.93 34.89
C PRO A 107 -36.58 45.19 34.05
N ILE A 108 -36.55 45.04 32.72
CA ILE A 108 -36.84 46.16 31.83
C ILE A 108 -38.33 46.44 32.00
N GLU A 109 -38.63 47.29 32.98
CA GLU A 109 -39.94 47.86 33.21
C GLU A 109 -40.27 48.73 32.00
N SER A 110 -41.38 48.40 31.34
CA SER A 110 -41.98 49.24 30.31
C SER A 110 -42.40 50.57 30.93
N GLY A 111 -42.04 51.70 30.32
CA GLY A 111 -42.67 52.97 30.68
C GLY A 111 -42.00 54.19 30.07
N GLY A 112 -42.72 54.86 29.17
CA GLY A 112 -42.43 56.22 28.69
C GLY A 112 -42.50 56.35 27.18
#